data_AF-A0A177PKN3-F1
#
_entry.id   AF-A0A177PKN3-F1
#
_cell.length_a   1.000
_cell.length_b   1.000
_cell.length_c   1.000
_cell.angle_alpha   90.00
_cell.angle_beta   90.00
_cell.angle_gamma   90.00
#
_symmetry.space_group_name_H-M   'P 1'
#
loop_
_entity.id
_entity.type
_entity.pdbx_description
1 polymer ?
#
loop_
_entity_poly.entity_id
_entity_poly.type
_entity_poly.pdbx_seq_one_letter_code
_entity_poly.pdbx_strand_id
1 'polypeptide(L)'
;MTNDLRNSLPPREAQILAAHHAGATRIETGRQLGLSPETVKIYLRRARARRASAPRKLTPREHEILALLSQGLSSKQIAAQIGSRFRTVDAHLGNIYLALGVHTRTAATVAYLRMRATEADAS
;
A
#
# COMPACT_ATOMS: atom_id res chain seq x y z
N MET A 1 -17.68 -4.33 9.28
CA MET A 1 -17.80 -2.89 8.94
C MET A 1 -16.56 -2.47 8.16
N THR A 2 -16.64 -2.51 6.83
CA THR A 2 -15.51 -2.29 5.92
C THR A 2 -15.22 -0.79 5.80
N ASN A 3 -14.06 -0.39 6.31
CA ASN A 3 -13.54 0.98 6.27
C ASN A 3 -13.62 1.56 4.85
N ASP A 4 -14.45 2.58 4.69
CA ASP A 4 -14.92 3.11 3.41
C ASP A 4 -13.86 4.05 2.80
N LEU A 5 -12.87 3.45 2.13
CA LEU A 5 -11.87 4.14 1.32
C LEU A 5 -12.47 4.96 0.15
N ARG A 6 -13.79 4.90 -0.09
CA ARG A 6 -14.47 5.68 -1.13
C ARG A 6 -14.50 7.19 -0.82
N ASN A 7 -14.29 7.60 0.44
CA ASN A 7 -14.49 8.99 0.86
C ASN A 7 -13.19 9.82 1.04
N SER A 8 -12.01 9.27 0.72
CA SER A 8 -10.71 9.94 1.00
C SER A 8 -10.12 10.73 -0.19
N LEU A 9 -10.81 10.80 -1.33
CA LEU A 9 -10.40 11.58 -2.50
C LEU A 9 -11.39 12.73 -2.68
N PRO A 10 -10.95 14.00 -2.83
CA PRO A 10 -11.87 15.08 -3.20
C PRO A 10 -12.63 14.67 -4.48
N PRO A 11 -13.93 15.03 -4.63
CA PRO A 11 -14.82 14.47 -5.65
C PRO A 11 -14.25 14.42 -7.08
N ARG A 12 -13.45 15.44 -7.44
CA ARG A 12 -12.78 15.54 -8.75
C ARG A 12 -11.68 14.50 -8.98
N GLU A 13 -10.96 14.10 -7.94
CA GLU A 13 -9.92 13.07 -8.06
C GLU A 13 -10.48 11.67 -8.21
N ALA A 14 -11.56 11.37 -7.47
CA ALA A 14 -12.29 10.12 -7.61
C ALA A 14 -12.88 9.96 -9.02
N GLN A 15 -13.45 11.05 -9.57
CA GLN A 15 -13.99 11.08 -10.94
C GLN A 15 -12.92 10.87 -12.01
N ILE A 16 -11.77 11.55 -11.90
CA ILE A 16 -10.64 11.37 -12.81
C ILE A 16 -10.11 9.93 -12.76
N LEU A 17 -10.00 9.35 -11.57
CA LEU A 17 -9.54 7.97 -11.40
C LEU A 17 -10.53 6.96 -11.99
N ALA A 18 -11.83 7.17 -11.74
CA ALA A 18 -12.90 6.32 -12.27
C ALA A 18 -12.97 6.34 -13.81
N ALA A 19 -12.87 7.52 -14.43
CA ALA A 19 -12.84 7.66 -15.88
C ALA A 19 -11.67 6.87 -16.51
N HIS A 20 -10.48 6.98 -15.91
CA HIS A 20 -9.31 6.24 -16.37
C HIS A 20 -9.42 4.72 -16.17
N HIS A 21 -10.06 4.25 -15.10
CA HIS A 21 -10.33 2.83 -14.91
C HIS A 21 -11.34 2.29 -15.93
N ALA A 22 -12.26 3.13 -16.41
CA ALA A 22 -13.19 2.82 -17.50
C ALA A 22 -12.53 2.89 -18.90
N GLY A 23 -11.22 3.14 -18.98
CA GLY A 23 -10.46 3.19 -20.24
C GLY A 23 -10.33 4.57 -20.87
N ALA A 24 -10.89 5.63 -20.26
CA ALA A 24 -10.79 6.97 -20.82
C ALA A 24 -9.34 7.48 -20.84
N THR A 25 -8.96 8.13 -21.93
CA THR A 25 -7.68 8.82 -22.07
C THR A 25 -7.67 10.13 -21.27
N ARG A 26 -6.48 10.72 -21.09
CA ARG A 26 -6.32 12.01 -20.40
C ARG A 26 -7.04 13.15 -21.14
N ILE A 27 -7.13 13.05 -22.47
CA ILE A 27 -7.80 14.05 -23.31
C ILE A 27 -9.32 13.94 -23.14
N GLU A 28 -9.86 12.73 -23.20
CA GLU A 28 -11.31 12.49 -23.00
C GLU A 28 -11.75 12.89 -21.59
N THR A 29 -10.98 12.49 -20.58
CA THR A 29 -11.24 12.86 -19.17
C THR A 29 -11.17 14.38 -18.98
N GLY A 30 -10.19 15.04 -19.61
CA GLY A 30 -10.06 16.50 -19.58
C GLY A 30 -11.27 17.19 -20.21
N ARG A 31 -11.70 16.71 -21.39
CA ARG A 31 -12.88 17.22 -22.10
C ARG A 31 -14.16 17.07 -21.28
N GLN A 32 -14.36 15.90 -20.67
CA GLN A 32 -15.55 15.61 -19.85
C GLN A 32 -15.64 16.46 -18.59
N LEU A 33 -14.51 16.83 -18.00
CA LEU A 33 -14.46 17.51 -16.70
C LEU A 33 -14.09 19.01 -16.79
N GLY A 34 -13.94 19.55 -18.00
CA GLY A 34 -13.49 20.94 -18.21
C GLY A 34 -12.06 21.18 -17.72
N LEU A 35 -11.18 20.18 -17.84
CA LEU A 35 -9.79 20.21 -17.38
C LEU A 35 -8.81 20.06 -18.54
N SER A 36 -7.61 20.64 -18.40
CA SER A 36 -6.53 20.37 -19.33
C SER A 36 -5.96 18.95 -19.13
N PRO A 37 -5.43 18.30 -20.17
CA PRO A 37 -4.80 16.97 -20.05
C PRO A 37 -3.65 16.91 -19.03
N GLU A 38 -2.91 18.02 -18.86
CA GLU A 38 -1.86 18.12 -17.83
C GLU A 38 -2.44 18.21 -16.41
N THR A 39 -3.58 18.86 -16.23
CA THR A 39 -4.29 18.87 -14.94
C THR A 39 -4.75 17.45 -14.57
N VAL A 40 -5.32 16.71 -15.53
CA VAL A 40 -5.69 15.30 -15.35
C VAL A 40 -4.49 14.44 -14.95
N LYS A 41 -3.35 14.62 -15.63
CA LYS A 41 -2.09 13.91 -15.31
C LYS A 41 -1.62 14.18 -13.88
N ILE A 42 -1.67 15.43 -13.40
CA ILE A 42 -1.31 15.79 -12.02
C ILE A 42 -2.21 15.07 -11.02
N TYR A 43 -3.52 15.07 -11.25
CA TYR A 43 -4.47 14.38 -10.38
C TYR A 43 -4.27 12.87 -10.37
N LEU A 44 -4.02 12.23 -11.52
CA LEU A 44 -3.70 10.80 -11.57
C LEU A 44 -2.42 10.47 -10.81
N ARG A 45 -1.38 11.30 -10.93
CA ARG A 45 -0.14 11.10 -10.19
C ARG A 45 -0.40 11.13 -8.68
N ARG A 46 -1.19 12.10 -8.20
CA ARG A 46 -1.60 12.20 -6.79
C ARG A 46 -2.45 11.02 -6.34
N ALA A 47 -3.43 10.60 -7.14
CA ALA A 47 -4.28 9.45 -6.83
C ALA A 47 -3.48 8.15 -6.75
N ARG A 48 -2.50 7.94 -7.65
CA ARG A 48 -1.57 6.80 -7.59
C ARG A 48 -0.69 6.84 -6.34
N ALA A 49 -0.14 7.99 -6.00
CA ALA A 49 0.66 8.16 -4.78
C ALA A 49 -0.17 7.86 -3.53
N ARG A 50 -1.40 8.38 -3.45
CA ARG A 50 -2.34 8.08 -2.36
C ARG A 50 -2.69 6.59 -2.26
N ARG A 51 -2.92 5.94 -3.41
CA ARG A 51 -3.18 4.48 -3.45
C ARG A 51 -1.96 3.68 -3.01
N ALA A 52 -0.75 4.12 -3.34
CA ALA A 52 0.49 3.49 -2.90
C ALA A 52 0.73 3.67 -1.39
N SER A 53 0.23 4.75 -0.78
CA SER A 53 0.30 4.99 0.66
C SER A 53 -0.92 4.47 1.44
N ALA A 54 -1.93 3.94 0.77
CA ALA A 54 -3.13 3.44 1.43
C ALA A 54 -2.85 2.06 2.07
N PRO A 55 -3.37 1.80 3.27
CA PRO A 55 -3.27 0.48 3.87
C PRO A 55 -3.82 -0.60 2.94
N ARG A 56 -3.10 -1.71 2.81
CA ARG A 56 -3.49 -2.84 1.96
C ARG A 56 -3.18 -4.17 2.63
N LYS A 57 -3.80 -5.23 2.13
CA LYS A 57 -3.42 -6.59 2.52
C LYS A 57 -1.96 -6.87 2.14
N LEU A 58 -1.24 -7.52 3.04
CA LEU A 58 0.11 -8.00 2.79
C LEU A 58 0.07 -9.19 1.83
N THR A 59 1.09 -9.28 0.99
CA THR A 59 1.32 -10.48 0.18
C THR A 59 1.86 -11.63 1.05
N PRO A 60 1.80 -12.89 0.59
CA PRO A 60 2.36 -14.02 1.34
C PRO A 60 3.84 -13.83 1.70
N ARG A 61 4.62 -13.30 0.75
CA ARG A 61 6.06 -13.02 0.96
C ARG A 61 6.29 -11.92 1.99
N GLU A 62 5.44 -10.90 2.00
CA GLU A 62 5.51 -9.82 3.00
C GLU A 62 5.11 -10.31 4.39
N HIS A 63 4.14 -11.21 4.49
CA HIS A 63 3.81 -11.89 5.75
C HIS A 63 4.98 -12.71 6.29
N GLU A 64 5.66 -13.48 5.44
CA GLU A 64 6.84 -14.26 5.81
C GLU A 64 7.96 -13.35 6.34
N ILE A 65 8.28 -12.28 5.61
CA ILE A 65 9.28 -11.28 6.03
C ILE A 65 8.90 -10.65 7.37
N LEU A 66 7.64 -10.28 7.55
CA LEU A 66 7.14 -9.66 8.77
C LEU A 66 7.14 -10.62 9.97
N ALA A 67 6.88 -11.91 9.74
CA ALA A 67 7.00 -12.95 10.75
C ALA A 67 8.44 -13.08 11.25
N LEU A 68 9.42 -13.13 10.35
CA LEU A 68 10.84 -13.16 10.71
C LEU A 68 11.30 -11.85 11.36
N LEU A 69 10.76 -10.71 10.91
CA LEU A 69 11.00 -9.40 11.53
C LEU A 69 10.57 -9.40 13.00
N SER A 70 9.42 -10.01 13.31
CA SER A 70 8.85 -10.07 14.66
C SER A 70 9.68 -10.93 15.62
N GLN A 71 10.48 -11.86 15.10
CA GLN A 71 11.45 -12.64 15.86
C GLN A 71 12.77 -11.88 16.13
N GLY A 72 12.88 -10.62 15.70
CA GLY A 72 14.07 -9.78 15.95
C GLY A 72 15.15 -9.85 14.88
N LEU A 73 14.94 -10.57 13.77
CA LEU A 73 15.97 -10.76 12.74
C LEU A 73 16.21 -9.49 11.92
N SER A 74 17.48 -9.15 11.68
CA SER A 74 17.87 -8.07 10.76
C SER A 74 17.52 -8.39 9.30
N SER A 75 17.42 -7.38 8.43
CA SER A 75 17.15 -7.58 7.00
C SER A 75 18.14 -8.55 6.32
N LYS A 76 19.41 -8.58 6.78
CA LYS A 76 20.42 -9.53 6.30
C LYS A 76 20.14 -10.96 6.72
N GLN A 77 19.73 -11.17 7.97
CA GLN A 77 19.36 -12.50 8.49
C GLN A 77 18.09 -13.01 7.82
N ILE A 78 17.07 -12.15 7.68
CA ILE A 78 15.84 -12.45 6.95
C ILE A 78 16.18 -12.86 5.51
N ALA A 79 17.00 -12.08 4.83
CA ALA A 79 17.42 -12.36 3.46
C ALA A 79 18.11 -13.72 3.32
N ALA A 80 19.00 -14.06 4.25
CA ALA A 80 19.66 -15.36 4.28
C ALA A 80 18.66 -16.51 4.48
N GLN A 81 17.68 -16.34 5.37
CA GLN A 81 16.69 -17.37 5.69
C GLN A 81 15.72 -17.65 4.53
N ILE A 82 15.36 -16.61 3.77
CA ILE A 82 14.37 -16.72 2.69
C ILE A 82 14.99 -16.84 1.29
N GLY A 83 16.32 -16.89 1.18
CA GLY A 83 17.02 -16.96 -0.11
C GLY A 83 16.88 -15.70 -0.97
N SER A 84 16.94 -14.52 -0.36
CA SER A 84 16.83 -13.22 -1.04
C SER A 84 18.06 -12.34 -0.82
N ARG A 85 18.13 -11.19 -1.50
CA ARG A 85 19.15 -10.16 -1.23
C ARG A 85 18.63 -9.21 -0.15
N PHE A 86 19.50 -8.73 0.74
CA PHE A 86 19.08 -7.82 1.82
C PHE A 86 18.40 -6.56 1.28
N ARG A 87 18.85 -6.00 0.14
CA ARG A 87 18.21 -4.85 -0.51
C ARG A 87 16.78 -5.14 -0.95
N THR A 88 16.51 -6.38 -1.38
CA THR A 88 15.15 -6.81 -1.73
C THR A 88 14.28 -6.90 -0.49
N VAL A 89 14.81 -7.41 0.62
CA VAL A 89 14.11 -7.42 1.91
C VAL A 89 13.83 -6.00 2.40
N ASP A 90 14.78 -5.07 2.30
CA ASP A 90 14.54 -3.67 2.68
C ASP A 90 13.45 -3.02 1.81
N ALA A 91 13.43 -3.33 0.51
CA ALA A 91 12.35 -2.88 -0.37
C ALA A 91 10.99 -3.47 0.05
N HIS A 92 10.93 -4.76 0.41
CA HIS A 92 9.73 -5.37 0.96
C HIS A 92 9.32 -4.74 2.29
N LEU A 93 10.26 -4.42 3.19
CA LEU A 93 9.96 -3.75 4.46
C LEU A 93 9.37 -2.36 4.24
N GLY A 94 9.88 -1.59 3.28
CA GLY A 94 9.26 -0.33 2.87
C GLY A 94 7.82 -0.51 2.41
N ASN A 95 7.55 -1.53 1.58
CA ASN A 95 6.20 -1.85 1.13
C ASN A 95 5.28 -2.34 2.25
N ILE A 96 5.81 -3.11 3.22
CA ILE A 96 5.10 -3.56 4.42
C ILE A 96 4.70 -2.35 5.27
N TYR A 97 5.64 -1.42 5.50
CA TYR A 97 5.37 -0.21 6.29
C TYR A 97 4.24 0.61 5.67
N LEU A 98 4.29 0.82 4.36
CA LEU A 98 3.21 1.47 3.60
C LEU A 98 1.88 0.70 3.72
N ALA A 99 1.91 -0.62 3.53
CA ALA A 99 0.71 -1.46 3.59
C ALA A 99 0.06 -1.48 4.98
N LEU A 100 0.85 -1.39 6.04
CA LEU A 100 0.39 -1.33 7.42
C LEU A 100 0.06 0.10 7.90
N GLY A 101 0.41 1.13 7.12
CA GLY A 101 0.27 2.52 7.54
C GLY A 101 1.18 2.91 8.70
N VAL A 102 2.36 2.30 8.80
CA VAL A 102 3.35 2.57 9.87
C VAL A 102 4.65 3.09 9.28
N HIS A 103 5.50 3.68 10.13
CA HIS A 103 6.78 4.26 9.69
C HIS A 103 7.99 3.63 10.38
N THR A 104 7.79 2.78 11.37
CA THR A 104 8.88 2.19 12.15
C THR A 104 8.80 0.67 12.16
N ARG A 105 9.98 0.06 12.27
CA ARG A 105 10.14 -1.38 12.44
C ARG A 105 9.32 -1.89 13.64
N THR A 106 9.44 -1.21 14.78
CA THR A 106 8.71 -1.57 16.01
C THR A 106 7.19 -1.50 15.80
N ALA A 107 6.69 -0.45 15.16
CA ALA A 107 5.26 -0.34 14.86
C ALA A 107 4.77 -1.46 13.93
N ALA A 108 5.57 -1.84 12.92
CA ALA A 108 5.25 -2.97 12.05
C ALA A 108 5.19 -4.30 12.82
N THR A 109 6.15 -4.54 13.73
CA THR A 109 6.14 -5.71 14.60
C THR A 109 4.92 -5.74 15.52
N VAL A 110 4.59 -4.62 16.17
CA VAL A 110 3.41 -4.52 17.05
C VAL A 110 2.12 -4.77 16.26
N ALA A 111 1.99 -4.18 15.07
CA ALA A 111 0.83 -4.40 14.20
C ALA A 111 0.67 -5.89 13.84
N TYR A 112 1.77 -6.56 13.49
CA TYR A 112 1.75 -8.00 13.19
C TYR A 112 1.32 -8.85 14.38
N LEU A 113 1.84 -8.57 15.58
CA LEU A 113 1.49 -9.31 16.79
C LEU A 113 0.00 -9.15 17.14
N ARG A 114 -0.57 -7.96 16.94
CA ARG A 114 -2.02 -7.73 17.13
C ARG A 114 -2.86 -8.53 16.15
N MET A 115 -2.45 -8.62 14.88
CA MET A 115 -3.15 -9.45 13.88
C MET A 115 -3.13 -10.94 14.27
N ARG A 116 -1.99 -11.43 14.76
CA ARG A 116 -1.83 -12.82 15.21
C ARG A 116 -2.67 -13.15 16.44
N ALA A 117 -2.80 -12.21 17.38
CA ALA A 117 -3.68 -12.38 18.54
C ALA A 117 -5.15 -12.51 18.12
N THR A 118 -5.62 -11.67 17.19
CA THR A 118 -7.01 -11.74 16.70
C THR A 118 -7.32 -13.02 15.91
N GLU A 119 -6.31 -13.64 15.29
CA GLU A 119 -6.46 -14.93 14.61
C GLU A 119 -6.48 -16.11 15.59
N ALA A 120 -5.73 -16.01 16.70
CA ALA A 120 -5.65 -17.05 17.72
C ALA A 120 -6.94 -17.14 18.56
N ASP A 121 -7.60 -16.01 18.82
CA ASP A 121 -8.88 -15.99 19.56
C ASP A 121 -10.08 -16.47 18.72
N ALA A 122 -9.90 -16.65 17.41
CA ALA A 122 -10.94 -17.06 16.47
C ALA A 122 -10.89 -18.57 16.09
N SER A 123 -9.95 -19.33 16.67
CA SER A 123 -9.77 -20.78 16.48
C SER A 123 -10.00 -21.53 17.79
#